data_AF-A0A397YIK1-F1
#
_entry.id   AF-A0A397YIK1-F1
#
_cell.length_a   1.000
_cell.length_b   1.000
_cell.length_c   1.000
_cell.angle_alpha   90.00
_cell.angle_beta   90.00
_cell.angle_gamma   90.00
#
_symmetry.space_group_name_H-M   'P 1'
#
loop_
_entity.id
_entity.type
_entity.pdbx_description
1 polymer ?
#
loop_
_entity_poly.entity_id
_entity_poly.type
_entity_poly.pdbx_seq_one_letter_code
_entity_poly.pdbx_strand_id
1 'polypeptide(L)'
;MVFLPDDLCATILSRLPIKVFTSFKLVCKQWNSVIESQIFRDLFISQHQNTQSSSWSLIKGASNRTEFLAHYRCKTWGLERSLESYISSFISHKFENQRGKYRRGSVVAYSDAGFVLIDVSSYRYSGSTFEKRSLCVANPVSQECIEIDVPKAFENSGIFWPFGIATRTDNGVVISYKIVAYSSKSDVGYLVYSSETGLWSSLPYNFESCECNYTISLNGNLHWLSHSNDELVSMDFNATTMESGPFRYTAFPDLEKRVKFKRACTTYQGSLMYMNIVSQDNDDGSVDHKLCVWRLESWEWQLISEISTDLTETYFDYFPLRVDSLDATTAYFLSQKHQRLIAFNLRNGACLLRACLLHSGGPILRFLHHPNGSYFYSFVLPQWLYRLPRQHGEKSVDII
;
A
#
# COMPACT_ATOMS: atom_id res chain seq x y z
N MET A 1 -12.48 28.26 36.68
CA MET A 1 -12.11 27.22 35.70
C MET A 1 -11.64 27.95 34.46
N VAL A 2 -10.35 27.86 34.10
CA VAL A 2 -9.80 28.61 32.97
C VAL A 2 -10.17 27.87 31.68
N PHE A 3 -11.03 28.47 30.86
CA PHE A 3 -11.38 27.94 29.55
C PHE A 3 -10.30 28.39 28.55
N LEU A 4 -9.57 27.43 27.97
CA LEU A 4 -8.71 27.72 26.83
C LEU A 4 -9.61 27.82 25.58
N PRO A 5 -9.48 28.88 24.76
CA PRO A 5 -10.19 28.97 23.49
C PRO A 5 -9.86 27.80 22.57
N ASP A 6 -10.83 27.37 21.75
CA ASP A 6 -10.67 26.21 20.86
C ASP A 6 -9.52 26.38 19.87
N ASP A 7 -9.28 27.60 19.36
CA ASP A 7 -8.16 27.91 18.46
C ASP A 7 -6.80 27.70 19.12
N LEU A 8 -6.70 28.04 20.42
CA LEU A 8 -5.48 27.83 21.20
C LEU A 8 -5.27 26.35 21.50
N CYS A 9 -6.35 25.62 21.85
CA CYS A 9 -6.32 24.17 21.98
C CYS A 9 -5.86 23.52 20.67
N ALA A 10 -6.44 23.92 19.53
CA ALA A 10 -6.06 23.42 18.20
C ALA A 10 -4.57 23.65 17.92
N THR A 11 -4.06 24.84 18.19
CA THR A 11 -2.63 25.19 17.97
C THR A 11 -1.67 24.39 18.86
N ILE A 12 -2.07 24.09 20.10
CA ILE A 12 -1.26 23.26 21.02
C ILE A 12 -1.29 21.80 20.58
N LEU A 13 -2.49 21.27 20.33
CA LEU A 13 -2.70 19.87 19.97
C LEU A 13 -2.08 19.54 18.61
N SER A 14 -2.02 20.50 17.68
CA SER A 14 -1.50 20.26 16.33
C SER A 14 0.01 20.02 16.31
N ARG A 15 0.71 20.36 17.41
CA ARG A 15 2.15 20.11 17.59
C ARG A 15 2.45 18.74 18.17
N LEU A 16 1.42 18.00 18.61
CA LEU A 16 1.57 16.69 19.22
C LEU A 16 1.46 15.58 18.17
N PRO A 17 2.11 14.43 18.38
CA PRO A 17 1.93 13.28 17.49
C PRO A 17 0.48 12.80 17.46
N ILE A 18 0.04 12.25 16.31
CA ILE A 18 -1.32 11.72 16.10
C ILE A 18 -1.74 10.76 17.20
N LYS A 19 -0.87 9.81 17.56
CA LYS A 19 -1.13 8.86 18.64
C LYS A 19 -1.48 9.55 19.97
N VAL A 20 -0.80 10.66 20.28
CA VAL A 20 -0.97 11.39 21.54
C VAL A 20 -2.28 12.13 21.55
N PHE A 21 -2.55 13.03 20.60
CA PHE A 21 -3.79 13.79 20.62
C PHE A 21 -5.02 12.90 20.38
N THR A 22 -4.89 11.77 19.68
CA THR A 22 -6.04 10.84 19.53
C THR A 22 -6.49 10.28 20.88
N SER A 23 -5.56 10.03 21.80
CA SER A 23 -5.92 9.61 23.17
C SER A 23 -6.66 10.70 23.96
N PHE A 24 -6.44 11.98 23.61
CA PHE A 24 -7.05 13.12 24.28
C PHE A 24 -8.53 13.29 23.95
N LYS A 25 -9.03 12.65 22.88
CA LYS A 25 -10.47 12.55 22.59
C LYS A 25 -11.26 11.94 23.77
N LEU A 26 -10.63 11.10 24.58
CA LEU A 26 -11.25 10.45 25.73
C LEU A 26 -11.24 11.29 27.01
N VAL A 27 -10.49 12.41 27.03
CA VAL A 27 -10.30 13.21 28.26
C VAL A 27 -11.50 14.13 28.51
N CYS A 28 -11.95 14.87 27.50
CA CYS A 28 -13.11 15.76 27.63
C CYS A 28 -13.81 16.01 26.28
N LYS A 29 -15.09 16.44 26.36
CA LYS A 29 -15.91 16.74 25.17
C LYS A 29 -15.34 17.87 24.32
N GLN A 30 -14.74 18.89 24.95
CA GLN A 30 -14.16 20.03 24.24
C GLN A 30 -13.00 19.57 23.35
N TRP A 31 -12.05 18.81 23.90
CA TRP A 31 -10.90 18.31 23.13
C TRP A 31 -11.34 17.37 22.02
N ASN A 32 -12.31 16.48 22.28
CA ASN A 32 -12.89 15.66 21.24
C ASN A 32 -13.48 16.51 20.10
N SER A 33 -14.25 17.54 20.42
CA SER A 33 -14.84 18.46 19.44
C SER A 33 -13.78 19.20 18.62
N VAL A 34 -12.70 19.68 19.27
CA VAL A 34 -11.58 20.35 18.58
C VAL A 34 -10.88 19.37 17.64
N ILE A 35 -10.53 18.16 18.11
CA ILE A 35 -9.75 17.19 17.33
C ILE A 35 -10.55 16.63 16.13
N GLU A 36 -11.87 16.47 16.26
CA GLU A 36 -12.74 16.03 15.16
C GLU A 36 -13.09 17.18 14.19
N SER A 37 -12.71 18.43 14.49
CA SER A 37 -13.04 19.57 13.65
C SER A 37 -12.22 19.60 12.36
N GLN A 38 -12.86 20.10 11.30
CA GLN A 38 -12.21 20.36 10.01
C GLN A 38 -11.01 21.30 10.14
N ILE A 39 -11.18 22.36 10.95
CA ILE A 39 -10.19 23.41 11.15
C ILE A 39 -8.91 22.82 11.76
N PHE A 40 -9.05 21.98 12.79
CA PHE A 40 -7.90 21.32 13.41
C PHE A 40 -7.16 20.40 12.43
N ARG A 41 -7.91 19.63 11.63
CA ARG A 41 -7.32 18.77 10.60
C ARG A 41 -6.53 19.58 9.59
N ASP A 42 -7.10 20.64 9.06
CA ASP A 42 -6.46 21.48 8.04
C ASP A 42 -5.24 22.21 8.61
N LEU A 43 -5.32 22.65 9.87
CA LEU A 43 -4.18 23.20 10.63
C LEU A 43 -3.07 22.16 10.80
N PHE A 44 -3.40 20.94 11.21
CA PHE A 44 -2.42 19.87 11.38
C PHE A 44 -1.76 19.50 10.06
N ILE A 45 -2.56 19.28 9.00
CA ILE A 45 -2.06 18.96 7.67
C ILE A 45 -1.14 20.09 7.18
N SER A 46 -1.58 21.35 7.21
CA SER A 46 -0.75 22.49 6.76
C SER A 46 0.55 22.62 7.55
N GLN A 47 0.51 22.47 8.87
CA GLN A 47 1.69 22.49 9.71
C GLN A 47 2.66 21.34 9.41
N HIS A 48 2.13 20.19 8.96
CA HIS A 48 2.91 18.99 8.72
C HIS A 48 3.13 18.63 7.23
N GLN A 49 2.65 19.44 6.29
CA GLN A 49 2.76 19.22 4.84
C GLN A 49 4.21 18.98 4.39
N ASN A 50 5.17 19.68 5.01
CA ASN A 50 6.60 19.58 4.72
C ASN A 50 7.35 18.64 5.68
N THR A 51 6.66 18.00 6.63
CA THR A 51 7.30 17.04 7.54
C THR A 51 7.53 15.76 6.75
N GLN A 52 8.76 15.61 6.29
CA GLN A 52 9.35 14.45 5.67
C GLN A 52 8.78 13.12 6.20
N SER A 53 8.07 12.42 5.29
CA SER A 53 7.58 11.04 5.29
C SER A 53 6.56 10.64 6.36
N SER A 54 5.35 10.37 5.88
CA SER A 54 4.50 9.29 6.35
C SER A 54 5.30 8.05 6.77
N SER A 55 4.92 7.39 7.87
CA SER A 55 5.52 6.09 8.18
C SER A 55 5.15 5.09 7.09
N TRP A 56 6.08 4.26 6.64
CA TRP A 56 5.81 3.21 5.67
C TRP A 56 6.62 1.95 5.96
N SER A 57 6.11 0.83 5.44
CA SER A 57 6.75 -0.47 5.50
C SER A 57 6.59 -1.19 4.17
N LEU A 58 7.69 -1.73 3.69
CA LEU A 58 7.75 -2.70 2.61
C LEU A 58 7.58 -4.09 3.22
N ILE A 59 6.44 -4.72 2.96
CA ILE A 59 6.05 -5.99 3.55
C ILE A 59 6.15 -7.08 2.50
N LYS A 60 6.86 -8.15 2.83
CA LYS A 60 7.01 -9.34 2.00
C LYS A 60 5.82 -10.28 2.22
N GLY A 61 5.06 -10.48 1.14
CA GLY A 61 3.88 -11.36 1.14
C GLY A 61 2.71 -10.82 1.97
N ALA A 62 1.48 -11.00 1.48
CA ALA A 62 0.29 -10.54 2.19
C ALA A 62 -0.04 -11.43 3.42
N SER A 63 0.19 -12.74 3.33
CA SER A 63 -0.12 -13.72 4.39
C SER A 63 0.96 -13.84 5.48
N ASN A 64 2.23 -13.97 5.08
CA ASN A 64 3.36 -14.14 6.01
C ASN A 64 3.83 -12.81 6.63
N ARG A 65 3.35 -11.66 6.12
CA ARG A 65 3.47 -10.32 6.70
C ARG A 65 4.86 -9.99 7.22
N THR A 66 5.90 -10.30 6.46
CA THR A 66 7.26 -10.07 6.93
C THR A 66 7.72 -8.66 6.56
N GLU A 67 7.88 -7.77 7.54
CA GLU A 67 8.43 -6.44 7.30
C GLU A 67 9.89 -6.54 6.85
N PHE A 68 10.16 -6.02 5.66
CA PHE A 68 11.46 -6.13 4.99
C PHE A 68 12.26 -4.81 5.03
N LEU A 69 11.58 -3.70 4.81
CA LEU A 69 12.19 -2.37 4.81
C LEU A 69 11.17 -1.43 5.42
N ALA A 70 11.52 -0.60 6.39
CA ALA A 70 10.56 0.29 6.98
C ALA A 70 11.16 1.63 7.38
N HIS A 71 10.31 2.63 7.32
CA HIS A 71 10.55 3.96 7.85
C HIS A 71 9.38 4.27 8.78
N TYR A 72 9.56 4.09 10.08
CA TYR A 72 8.58 4.44 11.10
C TYR A 72 9.27 5.17 12.24
N ARG A 73 8.49 5.68 13.20
CA ARG A 73 8.92 6.66 14.22
C ARG A 73 9.08 8.08 13.68
N CYS A 74 8.33 8.44 12.63
CA CYS A 74 8.18 9.84 12.27
C CYS A 74 7.54 10.61 13.44
N LYS A 75 7.97 11.87 13.62
CA LYS A 75 7.46 12.75 14.67
C LYS A 75 5.94 12.95 14.57
N THR A 76 5.40 12.92 13.35
CA THR A 76 3.98 13.14 13.06
C THR A 76 3.08 12.09 13.69
N TRP A 77 3.41 10.80 13.56
CA TRP A 77 2.56 9.74 14.10
C TRP A 77 2.89 9.36 15.54
N GLY A 78 4.16 9.45 15.94
CA GLY A 78 4.60 9.06 17.29
C GLY A 78 4.46 7.55 17.56
N LEU A 79 4.65 6.71 16.53
CA LEU A 79 4.60 5.26 16.68
C LEU A 79 5.85 4.73 17.36
N GLU A 80 5.68 3.80 18.30
CA GLU A 80 6.78 3.18 19.05
C GLU A 80 7.22 1.85 18.42
N ARG A 81 6.29 1.18 17.73
CA ARG A 81 6.43 -0.15 17.12
C ARG A 81 6.38 -0.07 15.59
N SER A 82 6.82 -1.11 14.91
CA SER A 82 6.72 -1.24 13.45
C SER A 82 5.27 -1.29 12.98
N LEU A 83 5.01 -0.93 11.71
CA LEU A 83 3.66 -1.03 11.14
C LEU A 83 3.19 -2.48 11.05
N GLU A 84 4.11 -3.41 10.75
CA GLU A 84 3.83 -4.85 10.82
C GLU A 84 3.34 -5.27 12.21
N SER A 85 3.94 -4.75 13.29
CA SER A 85 3.51 -5.08 14.65
C SER A 85 2.07 -4.62 14.92
N TYR A 86 1.66 -3.46 14.40
CA TYR A 86 0.27 -2.99 14.50
C TYR A 86 -0.69 -3.89 13.70
N ILE A 87 -0.32 -4.26 12.47
CA ILE A 87 -1.10 -5.20 11.64
C ILE A 87 -1.24 -6.56 12.33
N SER A 88 -0.14 -7.13 12.82
CA SER A 88 -0.12 -8.42 13.51
C SER A 88 -0.93 -8.40 14.79
N SER A 89 -0.78 -7.36 15.62
CA SER A 89 -1.58 -7.20 16.84
C SER A 89 -3.08 -7.09 16.54
N PHE A 90 -3.45 -6.31 15.52
CA PHE A 90 -4.84 -6.17 15.09
C PHE A 90 -5.43 -7.51 14.64
N ILE A 91 -4.73 -8.25 13.78
CA ILE A 91 -5.21 -9.55 13.29
C ILE A 91 -5.35 -10.56 14.44
N SER A 92 -4.35 -10.62 15.33
CA SER A 92 -4.40 -11.54 16.47
C SER A 92 -5.55 -11.21 17.41
N HIS A 93 -5.75 -9.93 17.74
CA HIS A 93 -6.83 -9.50 18.62
C HIS A 93 -8.22 -9.70 18.00
N LYS A 94 -8.40 -9.28 16.73
CA LYS A 94 -9.72 -9.27 16.08
C LYS A 94 -10.17 -10.65 15.60
N PHE A 95 -9.25 -11.48 15.11
CA PHE A 95 -9.59 -12.74 14.46
C PHE A 95 -9.02 -13.96 15.20
N GLU A 96 -7.71 -14.02 15.45
CA GLU A 96 -7.07 -15.25 15.96
C GLU A 96 -7.46 -15.59 17.41
N ASN A 97 -7.67 -14.56 18.26
CA ASN A 97 -8.11 -14.72 19.64
C ASN A 97 -9.63 -14.98 19.75
N GLN A 98 -10.39 -14.69 18.69
CA GLN A 98 -11.84 -14.87 18.62
C GLN A 98 -12.18 -16.23 17.97
N ARG A 99 -11.52 -17.31 18.43
CA ARG A 99 -11.58 -18.66 17.81
C ARG A 99 -12.99 -19.25 17.71
N GLY A 100 -13.93 -18.81 18.54
CA GLY A 100 -15.34 -19.22 18.46
C GLY A 100 -16.10 -18.59 17.30
N LYS A 101 -15.61 -17.47 16.74
CA LYS A 101 -16.27 -16.71 15.68
C LYS A 101 -15.53 -16.82 14.34
N TYR A 102 -14.21 -16.66 14.36
CA TYR A 102 -13.39 -16.64 13.15
C TYR A 102 -12.44 -17.83 13.10
N ARG A 103 -12.28 -18.40 11.90
CA ARG A 103 -11.29 -19.44 11.61
C ARG A 103 -9.97 -18.82 11.18
N ARG A 104 -10.01 -17.79 10.32
CA ARG A 104 -8.81 -17.13 9.78
C ARG A 104 -9.11 -15.68 9.40
N GLY A 105 -8.12 -14.81 9.61
CA GLY A 105 -8.02 -13.50 8.97
C GLY A 105 -6.65 -13.39 8.29
N SER A 106 -6.62 -13.15 6.99
CA SER A 106 -5.37 -13.02 6.22
C SER A 106 -5.36 -11.70 5.46
N VAL A 107 -4.32 -10.90 5.62
CA VAL A 107 -4.15 -9.70 4.79
C VAL A 107 -3.94 -10.15 3.34
N VAL A 108 -4.57 -9.45 2.40
CA VAL A 108 -4.54 -9.75 0.96
C VAL A 108 -4.12 -8.54 0.11
N ALA A 109 -4.36 -7.31 0.58
CA ALA A 109 -3.92 -6.10 -0.10
C ALA A 109 -3.72 -4.92 0.88
N TYR A 110 -3.01 -3.90 0.42
CA TYR A 110 -2.68 -2.69 1.17
C TYR A 110 -3.07 -1.47 0.35
N SER A 111 -3.60 -0.43 1.00
CA SER A 111 -3.86 0.86 0.36
C SER A 111 -2.71 1.86 0.56
N ASP A 112 -2.70 2.90 -0.27
CA ASP A 112 -1.84 4.08 -0.13
C ASP A 112 -2.32 5.05 0.97
N ALA A 113 -3.43 4.74 1.64
CA ALA A 113 -4.02 5.54 2.71
C ALA A 113 -4.02 4.83 4.08
N GLY A 114 -3.17 3.82 4.27
CA GLY A 114 -2.98 3.14 5.55
C GLY A 114 -4.07 2.12 5.90
N PHE A 115 -4.87 1.70 4.92
CA PHE A 115 -5.85 0.62 5.09
C PHE A 115 -5.27 -0.72 4.64
N VAL A 116 -5.76 -1.79 5.24
CA VAL A 116 -5.48 -3.17 4.84
C VAL A 116 -6.78 -3.87 4.46
N LEU A 117 -6.74 -4.64 3.38
CA LEU A 117 -7.81 -5.55 3.02
C LEU A 117 -7.47 -6.94 3.56
N ILE A 118 -8.44 -7.56 4.22
CA ILE A 118 -8.29 -8.83 4.92
C ILE A 118 -9.36 -9.79 4.40
N ASP A 119 -8.93 -10.97 3.97
CA ASP A 119 -9.81 -12.11 3.73
C ASP A 119 -10.12 -12.80 5.05
N VAL A 120 -11.41 -12.93 5.36
CA VAL A 120 -11.90 -13.46 6.62
C VAL A 120 -12.73 -14.71 6.35
N SER A 121 -12.40 -15.80 7.05
CA SER A 121 -13.25 -16.98 7.11
C SER A 121 -13.80 -17.16 8.53
N SER A 122 -15.12 -17.35 8.61
CA SER A 122 -15.86 -17.56 9.85
C SER A 122 -16.68 -18.85 9.80
N TYR A 123 -17.05 -19.35 10.98
CA TYR A 123 -17.91 -20.52 11.10
C TYR A 123 -19.37 -20.10 10.88
N ARG A 124 -20.11 -20.80 10.01
CA ARG A 124 -21.54 -20.52 9.84
C ARG A 124 -22.34 -20.85 11.11
N TYR A 125 -21.96 -21.92 11.82
CA TYR A 125 -22.50 -22.37 13.12
C TYR A 125 -21.47 -23.25 13.83
N SER A 126 -21.56 -23.41 15.16
CA SER A 126 -20.72 -24.36 15.90
C SER A 126 -20.96 -25.79 15.39
N GLY A 127 -20.03 -26.32 14.58
CA GLY A 127 -20.04 -27.70 14.12
C GLY A 127 -20.29 -27.95 12.62
N SER A 128 -20.45 -26.92 11.77
CA SER A 128 -20.55 -27.12 10.31
C SER A 128 -19.21 -26.99 9.58
N THR A 129 -19.04 -27.73 8.47
CA THR A 129 -17.82 -27.78 7.65
C THR A 129 -17.73 -26.66 6.60
N PHE A 130 -18.78 -25.84 6.43
CA PHE A 130 -18.82 -24.78 5.41
C PHE A 130 -18.45 -23.42 6.01
N GLU A 131 -17.40 -22.81 5.46
CA GLU A 131 -16.93 -21.48 5.85
C GLU A 131 -17.84 -20.38 5.28
N LYS A 132 -18.21 -19.40 6.10
CA LYS A 132 -18.66 -18.10 5.59
C LYS A 132 -17.42 -17.28 5.29
N ARG A 133 -17.31 -16.76 4.07
CA ARG A 133 -16.27 -15.80 3.70
C ARG A 133 -16.80 -14.39 3.79
N SER A 134 -15.98 -13.48 4.26
CA SER A 134 -16.22 -12.04 4.27
C SER A 134 -14.90 -11.32 3.99
N LEU A 135 -14.99 -10.06 3.59
CA LEU A 135 -13.84 -9.19 3.49
C LEU A 135 -13.86 -8.19 4.64
N CYS A 136 -12.69 -7.79 5.10
CA CYS A 136 -12.59 -6.75 6.12
C CYS A 136 -11.63 -5.67 5.65
N VAL A 137 -12.10 -4.43 5.67
CA VAL A 137 -11.24 -3.24 5.51
C VAL A 137 -10.92 -2.72 6.89
N ALA A 138 -9.64 -2.62 7.21
CA ALA A 138 -9.19 -2.19 8.51
C ALA A 138 -8.13 -1.10 8.43
N ASN A 139 -8.12 -0.24 9.44
CA ASN A 139 -6.98 0.60 9.78
C ASN A 139 -6.32 0.00 11.04
N PRO A 140 -5.19 -0.72 10.90
CA PRO A 140 -4.55 -1.40 12.02
C PRO A 140 -4.01 -0.46 13.10
N VAL A 141 -3.80 0.82 12.79
CA VAL A 141 -3.28 1.80 13.75
C VAL A 141 -4.40 2.35 14.62
N SER A 142 -5.56 2.68 14.05
CA SER A 142 -6.75 3.08 14.84
C SER A 142 -7.57 1.94 15.39
N GLN A 143 -7.29 0.69 14.99
CA GLN A 143 -8.10 -0.49 15.30
C GLN A 143 -9.52 -0.47 14.70
N GLU A 144 -9.84 0.52 13.85
CA GLU A 144 -11.12 0.54 13.13
C GLU A 144 -11.17 -0.54 12.06
N CYS A 145 -12.33 -1.18 11.93
CA CYS A 145 -12.57 -2.19 10.91
C CYS A 145 -14.03 -2.26 10.48
N ILE A 146 -14.26 -2.56 9.20
CA ILE A 146 -15.58 -2.81 8.63
C ILE A 146 -15.53 -4.19 7.95
N GLU A 147 -16.42 -5.09 8.39
CA GLU A 147 -16.63 -6.39 7.76
C GLU A 147 -17.69 -6.24 6.67
N ILE A 148 -17.39 -6.75 5.49
CA ILE A 148 -18.18 -6.63 4.27
C ILE A 148 -18.52 -8.05 3.83
N ASP A 149 -19.82 -8.32 3.78
CA ASP A 149 -20.31 -9.60 3.29
C ASP A 149 -20.04 -9.73 1.77
N VAL A 150 -19.50 -10.87 1.37
CA VAL A 150 -19.37 -11.22 -0.03
C VAL A 150 -20.74 -11.65 -0.57
N PRO A 151 -21.06 -11.41 -1.86
CA PRO A 151 -22.38 -11.78 -2.37
C PRO A 151 -22.66 -13.29 -2.25
N LYS A 152 -23.90 -13.64 -1.91
CA LYS A 152 -24.33 -15.04 -1.66
C LYS A 152 -24.05 -16.01 -2.81
N ALA A 153 -24.03 -15.52 -4.05
CA ALA A 153 -23.64 -16.31 -5.21
C ALA A 153 -22.26 -16.98 -5.05
N PHE A 154 -21.36 -16.36 -4.27
CA PHE A 154 -19.99 -16.86 -4.06
C PHE A 154 -19.87 -17.84 -2.91
N GLU A 155 -20.69 -17.68 -1.86
CA GLU A 155 -20.78 -18.63 -0.74
C GLU A 155 -21.04 -20.07 -1.21
N ASN A 156 -21.77 -20.25 -2.30
CA ASN A 156 -22.14 -21.55 -2.87
C ASN A 156 -21.14 -22.06 -3.93
N SER A 157 -20.23 -21.20 -4.40
CA SER A 157 -19.34 -21.48 -5.54
C SER A 157 -17.95 -22.00 -5.15
N GLY A 158 -17.51 -21.72 -3.91
CA GLY A 158 -16.23 -22.14 -3.36
C GLY A 158 -15.00 -21.36 -3.82
N ILE A 159 -15.10 -20.45 -4.80
CA ILE A 159 -13.94 -19.80 -5.42
C ILE A 159 -14.14 -18.28 -5.51
N PHE A 160 -13.73 -17.58 -4.45
CA PHE A 160 -13.69 -16.11 -4.36
C PHE A 160 -12.27 -15.67 -4.03
N TRP A 161 -11.69 -14.81 -4.87
CA TRP A 161 -10.34 -14.31 -4.73
C TRP A 161 -10.35 -12.79 -4.56
N PRO A 162 -10.02 -12.29 -3.36
CA PRO A 162 -9.79 -10.86 -3.16
C PRO A 162 -8.61 -10.40 -4.01
N PHE A 163 -8.77 -9.32 -4.76
CA PHE A 163 -7.75 -8.84 -5.70
C PHE A 163 -7.02 -7.59 -5.20
N GLY A 164 -7.76 -6.60 -4.72
CA GLY A 164 -7.16 -5.34 -4.29
C GLY A 164 -8.15 -4.35 -3.68
N ILE A 165 -7.61 -3.27 -3.12
CA ILE A 165 -8.37 -2.14 -2.58
C ILE A 165 -7.80 -0.84 -3.17
N ALA A 166 -8.67 0.04 -3.66
CA ALA A 166 -8.34 1.40 -4.02
C ALA A 166 -8.97 2.37 -3.03
N THR A 167 -8.21 3.36 -2.57
CA THR A 167 -8.70 4.44 -1.70
C THR A 167 -8.70 5.77 -2.42
N ARG A 168 -9.87 6.43 -2.48
CA ARG A 168 -10.01 7.78 -3.03
C ARG A 168 -9.86 8.80 -1.91
N THR A 169 -8.99 9.78 -2.13
CA THR A 169 -8.76 10.87 -1.19
C THR A 169 -9.16 12.21 -1.78
N ASP A 170 -9.63 13.12 -0.92
CA ASP A 170 -9.86 14.53 -1.21
C ASP A 170 -9.15 15.36 -0.14
N ASN A 171 -8.29 16.31 -0.55
CA ASN A 171 -7.45 17.11 0.34
C ASN A 171 -6.73 16.31 1.44
N GLY A 172 -6.25 15.12 1.06
CA GLY A 172 -5.61 14.20 2.00
C GLY A 172 -6.59 13.66 3.03
N VAL A 173 -7.82 13.32 2.63
CA VAL A 173 -8.83 12.64 3.47
C VAL A 173 -9.45 11.51 2.66
N VAL A 174 -9.46 10.29 3.19
CA VAL A 174 -10.14 9.19 2.50
C VAL A 174 -11.64 9.40 2.56
N ILE A 175 -12.25 9.61 1.40
CA ILE A 175 -13.70 9.83 1.26
C ILE A 175 -14.43 8.57 0.84
N SER A 176 -13.76 7.66 0.12
CA SER A 176 -14.32 6.39 -0.30
C SER A 176 -13.24 5.37 -0.63
N TYR A 177 -13.64 4.11 -0.67
CA TYR A 177 -12.79 3.02 -1.14
C TYR A 177 -13.60 2.05 -2.02
N LYS A 178 -12.88 1.39 -2.91
CA LYS A 178 -13.40 0.32 -3.76
C LYS A 178 -12.59 -0.95 -3.55
N ILE A 179 -13.28 -2.10 -3.55
CA ILE A 179 -12.63 -3.41 -3.42
C ILE A 179 -12.89 -4.19 -4.69
N VAL A 180 -11.84 -4.77 -5.24
CA VAL A 180 -11.93 -5.66 -6.39
C VAL A 180 -11.77 -7.09 -5.92
N ALA A 181 -12.64 -7.96 -6.42
CA ALA A 181 -12.54 -9.40 -6.23
C ALA A 181 -12.91 -10.14 -7.52
N TYR A 182 -12.41 -11.36 -7.66
CA TYR A 182 -12.61 -12.20 -8.82
C TYR A 182 -13.31 -13.52 -8.45
N SER A 183 -14.16 -14.01 -9.36
CA SER A 183 -14.80 -15.32 -9.30
C SER A 183 -14.53 -16.13 -10.56
N SER A 184 -14.11 -17.39 -10.37
CA SER A 184 -13.73 -18.28 -11.47
C SER A 184 -14.90 -18.96 -12.18
N LYS A 185 -16.14 -18.86 -11.68
CA LYS A 185 -17.32 -19.34 -12.41
C LYS A 185 -17.82 -18.28 -13.38
N SER A 186 -17.98 -18.71 -14.62
CA SER A 186 -17.88 -17.96 -15.87
C SER A 186 -18.72 -16.68 -15.97
N ASP A 187 -19.86 -16.54 -15.31
CA ASP A 187 -20.81 -15.51 -15.76
C ASP A 187 -20.65 -14.14 -15.08
N VAL A 188 -19.77 -14.01 -14.08
CA VAL A 188 -19.71 -12.79 -13.22
C VAL A 188 -18.36 -12.05 -13.29
N GLY A 189 -17.27 -12.70 -13.70
CA GLY A 189 -15.97 -12.07 -13.85
C GLY A 189 -15.46 -11.36 -12.60
N TYR A 190 -15.13 -10.07 -12.75
CA TYR A 190 -14.66 -9.20 -11.68
C TYR A 190 -15.80 -8.43 -11.04
N LEU A 191 -15.75 -8.30 -9.72
CA LEU A 191 -16.68 -7.52 -8.94
C LEU A 191 -15.99 -6.36 -8.24
N VAL A 192 -16.72 -5.25 -8.16
CA VAL A 192 -16.33 -4.04 -7.45
C VAL A 192 -17.35 -3.72 -6.37
N TYR A 193 -16.90 -3.73 -5.12
CA TYR A 193 -17.62 -3.11 -4.02
C TYR A 193 -17.29 -1.62 -3.95
N SER A 194 -18.27 -0.76 -3.71
CA SER A 194 -18.05 0.65 -3.38
C SER A 194 -18.52 0.97 -1.96
N SER A 195 -17.68 1.62 -1.17
CA SER A 195 -18.05 2.12 0.17
C SER A 195 -19.13 3.21 0.11
N GLU A 196 -19.28 3.91 -1.01
CA GLU A 196 -20.26 4.99 -1.21
C GLU A 196 -21.67 4.41 -1.34
N THR A 197 -21.80 3.34 -2.12
CA THR A 197 -23.09 2.67 -2.36
C THR A 197 -23.33 1.52 -1.40
N GLY A 198 -22.29 0.97 -0.75
CA GLY A 198 -22.33 -0.25 0.05
C GLY A 198 -22.71 -1.51 -0.73
N LEU A 199 -22.62 -1.46 -2.07
CA LEU A 199 -23.06 -2.54 -2.96
C LEU A 199 -21.91 -3.08 -3.81
N TRP A 200 -22.03 -4.36 -4.15
CA TRP A 200 -21.21 -5.02 -5.16
C TRP A 200 -21.82 -4.82 -6.55
N SER A 201 -20.97 -4.59 -7.55
CA SER A 201 -21.34 -4.45 -8.96
C SER A 201 -20.37 -5.25 -9.83
N SER A 202 -20.85 -5.80 -10.95
CA SER A 202 -20.01 -6.55 -11.89
C SER A 202 -19.33 -5.62 -12.88
N LEU A 203 -18.08 -5.93 -13.22
CA LEU A 203 -17.39 -5.31 -14.33
C LEU A 203 -17.81 -5.95 -15.67
N PRO A 204 -17.80 -5.19 -16.78
CA PRO A 204 -18.04 -5.74 -18.10
C PRO A 204 -17.08 -6.90 -18.43
N TYR A 205 -17.57 -7.88 -19.19
CA TYR A 205 -17.03 -9.23 -19.34
C TYR A 205 -15.67 -9.34 -20.08
N ASN A 206 -15.12 -8.25 -20.63
CA ASN A 206 -13.92 -8.27 -21.47
C ASN A 206 -12.60 -8.36 -20.69
N PHE A 207 -12.61 -8.96 -19.49
CA PHE A 207 -11.43 -9.04 -18.66
C PHE A 207 -10.76 -10.42 -18.77
N GLU A 208 -9.55 -10.46 -19.32
CA GLU A 208 -8.70 -11.66 -19.27
C GLU A 208 -8.31 -11.97 -17.82
N SER A 209 -8.56 -13.20 -17.39
CA SER A 209 -8.25 -13.67 -16.03
C SER A 209 -6.83 -13.29 -15.61
N CYS A 210 -6.71 -12.42 -14.62
CA CYS A 210 -5.40 -12.03 -14.10
C CYS A 210 -5.04 -12.91 -12.91
N GLU A 211 -4.14 -13.86 -13.12
CA GLU A 211 -3.39 -14.53 -12.04
C GLU A 211 -2.29 -13.59 -11.51
N CYS A 212 -2.68 -12.42 -11.02
CA CYS A 212 -1.72 -11.46 -10.45
C CYS A 212 -1.79 -11.51 -8.93
N ASN A 213 -0.68 -11.90 -8.30
CA ASN A 213 -0.58 -11.96 -6.83
C ASN A 213 -0.27 -10.60 -6.20
N TYR A 214 -0.12 -9.53 -6.99
CA TYR A 214 0.38 -8.24 -6.53
C TYR A 214 -0.36 -7.06 -7.17
N THR A 215 -1.00 -6.25 -6.33
CA THR A 215 -1.68 -5.01 -6.72
C THR A 215 -1.11 -3.82 -5.95
N ILE A 216 -1.04 -2.67 -6.61
CA ILE A 216 -0.64 -1.39 -6.03
C ILE A 216 -1.88 -0.50 -6.01
N SER A 217 -2.28 -0.06 -4.82
CA SER A 217 -3.23 1.06 -4.66
C SER A 217 -2.46 2.37 -4.82
N LEU A 218 -2.92 3.25 -5.70
CA LEU A 218 -2.40 4.60 -5.78
C LEU A 218 -3.45 5.57 -6.36
N ASN A 219 -3.65 6.71 -5.70
CA ASN A 219 -4.50 7.80 -6.20
C ASN A 219 -5.92 7.36 -6.58
N GLY A 220 -6.51 6.47 -5.79
CA GLY A 220 -7.85 5.94 -6.05
C GLY A 220 -7.93 4.93 -7.18
N ASN A 221 -6.80 4.45 -7.71
CA ASN A 221 -6.70 3.45 -8.77
C ASN A 221 -5.99 2.18 -8.28
N LEU A 222 -6.16 1.10 -9.03
CA LEU A 222 -5.43 -0.16 -8.83
C LEU A 222 -4.52 -0.42 -10.01
N HIS A 223 -3.30 -0.84 -9.73
CA HIS A 223 -2.30 -1.14 -10.75
C HIS A 223 -1.67 -2.51 -10.53
N TRP A 224 -1.42 -3.25 -11.61
CA TRP A 224 -0.76 -4.56 -11.57
C TRP A 224 -0.07 -4.84 -12.91
N LEU A 225 0.78 -5.86 -12.92
CA LEU A 225 1.45 -6.29 -14.15
C LEU A 225 0.52 -7.20 -14.96
N SER A 226 0.53 -7.02 -16.28
CA SER A 226 -0.15 -7.94 -17.21
C SER A 226 0.44 -9.35 -17.12
N HIS A 227 -0.26 -10.34 -17.68
CA HIS A 227 0.21 -11.74 -17.67
C HIS A 227 1.57 -11.90 -18.41
N SER A 228 1.78 -11.15 -19.50
CA SER A 228 3.06 -11.10 -20.21
C SER A 228 4.16 -10.37 -19.42
N ASN A 229 3.80 -9.57 -18.40
CA ASN A 229 4.66 -8.59 -17.74
C ASN A 229 5.19 -7.49 -18.67
N ASP A 230 4.58 -7.29 -19.85
CA ASP A 230 4.99 -6.28 -20.82
C ASP A 230 4.23 -4.96 -20.67
N GLU A 231 3.13 -4.99 -19.92
CA GLU A 231 2.29 -3.82 -19.71
C GLU A 231 1.95 -3.68 -18.23
N LEU A 232 1.84 -2.42 -17.80
CA LEU A 232 1.19 -2.05 -16.56
C LEU A 232 -0.30 -1.91 -16.84
N VAL A 233 -1.12 -2.74 -16.20
CA VAL A 233 -2.57 -2.61 -16.23
C VAL A 233 -3.01 -1.71 -15.09
N SER A 234 -3.81 -0.70 -15.40
CA SER A 234 -4.36 0.23 -14.43
C SER A 234 -5.89 0.24 -14.53
N MET A 235 -6.57 0.00 -13.42
CA MET A 235 -8.01 0.19 -13.28
C MET A 235 -8.27 1.61 -12.77
N ASP A 236 -8.74 2.47 -13.66
CA ASP A 236 -9.12 3.85 -13.39
C ASP A 236 -10.58 3.91 -12.94
N PHE A 237 -10.80 4.04 -11.64
CA PHE A 237 -12.15 4.07 -11.07
C PHE A 237 -12.88 5.40 -11.26
N ASN A 238 -12.19 6.42 -11.77
CA ASN A 238 -12.73 7.75 -12.03
C ASN A 238 -13.06 7.97 -13.52
N ALA A 239 -12.68 7.04 -14.39
CA ALA A 239 -12.99 7.11 -15.81
C ALA A 239 -14.51 7.05 -16.03
N THR A 240 -15.07 8.12 -16.60
CA THR A 240 -16.50 8.25 -16.91
C THR A 240 -16.82 8.03 -18.40
N THR A 241 -15.80 7.91 -19.25
CA THR A 241 -15.94 8.07 -20.72
C THR A 241 -15.35 6.95 -21.56
N MET A 242 -14.86 5.84 -20.98
CA MET A 242 -14.12 4.86 -21.79
C MET A 242 -15.03 3.81 -22.44
N GLU A 243 -15.08 3.84 -23.78
CA GLU A 243 -15.70 2.80 -24.63
C GLU A 243 -15.10 1.40 -24.39
N SER A 244 -13.85 1.34 -23.93
CA SER A 244 -13.08 0.11 -23.62
C SER A 244 -13.18 -0.36 -22.16
N GLY A 245 -13.99 0.30 -21.31
CA GLY A 245 -14.08 0.02 -19.88
C GLY A 245 -13.00 0.73 -19.03
N PRO A 246 -12.95 0.50 -17.71
CA PRO A 246 -12.13 1.26 -16.77
C PRO A 246 -10.63 0.93 -16.82
N PHE A 247 -10.17 0.21 -17.86
CA PHE A 247 -8.83 -0.34 -17.92
C PHE A 247 -7.94 0.47 -18.85
N ARG A 248 -6.71 0.69 -18.41
CA ARG A 248 -5.64 1.28 -19.20
C ARG A 248 -4.44 0.34 -19.20
N TYR A 249 -3.88 0.14 -20.37
CA TYR A 249 -2.69 -0.68 -20.58
C TYR A 249 -1.55 0.25 -21.00
N THR A 250 -0.49 0.28 -20.19
CA THR A 250 0.69 1.08 -20.48
C THR A 250 1.88 0.16 -20.68
N ALA A 251 2.32 0.02 -21.93
CA ALA A 251 3.53 -0.70 -22.31
C ALA A 251 4.76 -0.18 -21.54
N PHE A 252 5.62 -1.09 -21.06
CA PHE A 252 6.87 -0.67 -20.43
C PHE A 252 7.82 -0.01 -21.43
N PRO A 253 8.64 0.97 -20.99
CA PRO A 253 9.49 1.76 -21.88
C PRO A 253 10.72 1.01 -22.41
N ASP A 254 10.89 -0.25 -22.02
CA ASP A 254 12.06 -1.08 -22.31
C ASP A 254 11.72 -2.44 -22.95
N LEU A 255 10.54 -2.56 -23.58
CA LEU A 255 10.08 -3.80 -24.22
C LEU A 255 11.05 -4.38 -25.23
N GLU A 256 11.64 -3.52 -26.06
CA GLU A 256 12.57 -3.93 -27.12
C GLU A 256 14.02 -4.07 -26.62
N LYS A 257 14.25 -3.86 -25.31
CA LYS A 257 15.60 -3.80 -24.74
C LYS A 257 15.89 -5.01 -23.86
N ARG A 258 17.17 -5.36 -23.73
CA ARG A 258 17.61 -6.39 -22.78
C ARG A 258 17.62 -5.82 -21.37
N VAL A 259 16.67 -6.24 -20.57
CA VAL A 259 16.52 -5.82 -19.17
C VAL A 259 17.07 -6.85 -18.19
N LYS A 260 17.59 -6.39 -17.05
CA LYS A 260 18.20 -7.27 -16.05
C LYS A 260 17.21 -7.83 -15.03
N PHE A 261 16.22 -7.04 -14.63
CA PHE A 261 15.31 -7.41 -13.54
C PHE A 261 13.92 -7.77 -14.07
N LYS A 262 13.24 -8.69 -13.37
CA LYS A 262 11.79 -8.86 -13.53
C LYS A 262 11.12 -7.52 -13.24
N ARG A 263 10.20 -7.11 -14.11
CA ARG A 263 9.50 -5.83 -13.97
C ARG A 263 8.73 -5.80 -12.64
N ALA A 264 8.84 -4.67 -11.95
CA ALA A 264 8.13 -4.38 -10.72
C ALA A 264 8.02 -2.86 -10.58
N CYS A 265 6.89 -2.40 -10.07
CA CYS A 265 6.66 -0.98 -9.83
C CYS A 265 6.71 -0.66 -8.33
N THR A 266 7.13 0.54 -8.02
CA THR A 266 7.10 1.11 -6.67
C THR A 266 6.42 2.48 -6.71
N THR A 267 6.27 3.15 -5.57
CA THR A 267 5.61 4.46 -5.49
C THR A 267 6.49 5.50 -4.83
N TYR A 268 6.47 6.73 -5.37
CA TYR A 268 7.15 7.90 -4.82
C TYR A 268 6.30 9.15 -5.05
N GLN A 269 6.03 9.90 -3.98
CA GLN A 269 5.27 11.18 -4.01
C GLN A 269 3.98 11.14 -4.84
N GLY A 270 3.17 10.09 -4.70
CA GLY A 270 1.91 9.98 -5.43
C GLY A 270 2.06 9.54 -6.89
N SER A 271 3.26 9.15 -7.33
CA SER A 271 3.50 8.61 -8.67
C SER A 271 3.96 7.15 -8.62
N LEU A 272 3.64 6.40 -9.66
CA LEU A 272 4.24 5.10 -9.92
C LEU A 272 5.63 5.28 -10.51
N MET A 273 6.56 4.47 -10.04
CA MET A 273 7.96 4.48 -10.44
C MET A 273 8.32 3.08 -10.94
N TYR A 274 9.07 3.03 -12.03
CA TYR A 274 9.65 1.83 -12.59
C TYR A 274 11.16 2.03 -12.71
N MET A 275 11.94 0.99 -12.45
CA MET A 275 13.38 1.06 -12.62
C MET A 275 13.93 -0.28 -13.08
N ASN A 276 14.87 -0.23 -14.01
CA ASN A 276 15.54 -1.42 -14.51
C ASN A 276 16.95 -1.09 -15.02
N ILE A 277 17.80 -2.11 -15.11
CA ILE A 277 19.05 -1.99 -15.84
C ILE A 277 18.80 -2.42 -17.27
N VAL A 278 19.02 -1.49 -18.19
CA VAL A 278 18.89 -1.65 -19.63
C VAL A 278 20.28 -1.87 -20.20
N SER A 279 20.42 -2.93 -20.98
CA SER A 279 21.66 -3.28 -21.67
C SER A 279 21.56 -2.94 -23.15
N GLN A 280 22.56 -2.24 -23.68
CA GLN A 280 22.64 -1.86 -25.09
C GLN A 280 23.96 -2.37 -25.67
N ASP A 281 23.86 -3.10 -26.79
CA ASP A 281 25.02 -3.57 -27.53
C ASP A 281 25.55 -2.40 -28.38
N ASN A 282 26.84 -2.09 -28.26
CA ASN A 282 27.52 -1.04 -29.02
C ASN A 282 28.15 -1.61 -30.30
N ASP A 283 28.41 -0.73 -31.28
CA ASP A 283 29.00 -1.12 -32.57
C ASP A 283 30.40 -1.74 -32.46
N ASP A 284 31.13 -1.45 -31.38
CA ASP A 284 32.45 -2.01 -31.08
C ASP A 284 32.39 -3.39 -30.38
N GLY A 285 31.19 -3.92 -30.16
CA GLY A 285 30.94 -5.18 -29.46
C GLY A 285 30.94 -5.09 -27.94
N SER A 286 31.11 -3.89 -27.36
CA SER A 286 30.91 -3.66 -25.93
C SER A 286 29.41 -3.63 -25.58
N VAL A 287 29.08 -3.87 -24.31
CA VAL A 287 27.70 -3.79 -23.81
C VAL A 287 27.64 -2.76 -22.71
N ASP A 288 26.88 -1.69 -22.94
CA ASP A 288 26.65 -0.66 -21.93
C ASP A 288 25.45 -1.03 -21.06
N HIS A 289 25.65 -0.95 -19.74
CA HIS A 289 24.59 -1.15 -18.75
C HIS A 289 24.22 0.17 -18.11
N LYS A 290 22.95 0.55 -18.25
CA LYS A 290 22.42 1.79 -17.70
C LYS A 290 21.26 1.50 -16.74
N LEU A 291 21.33 2.04 -15.53
CA LEU A 291 20.20 2.06 -14.62
C LEU A 291 19.27 3.19 -15.06
N CYS A 292 18.09 2.81 -15.52
CA CYS A 292 17.04 3.72 -15.96
C CYS A 292 15.91 3.74 -14.92
N VAL A 293 15.41 4.93 -14.61
CA VAL A 293 14.28 5.15 -13.71
C VAL A 293 13.24 5.98 -14.42
N TRP A 294 12.03 5.44 -14.50
CA TRP A 294 10.87 6.06 -15.11
C TRP A 294 9.80 6.35 -14.07
N ARG A 295 9.03 7.39 -14.32
CA ARG A 295 7.80 7.71 -13.59
C ARG A 295 6.62 7.67 -14.55
N LEU A 296 5.52 7.14 -14.07
CA LEU A 296 4.25 7.21 -14.78
C LEU A 296 3.64 8.59 -14.55
N GLU A 297 3.56 9.39 -15.60
CA GLU A 297 2.89 10.70 -15.61
C GLU A 297 1.83 10.70 -16.70
N SER A 298 0.59 11.08 -16.35
CA SER A 298 -0.53 11.11 -17.31
C SER A 298 -0.70 9.81 -18.12
N TRP A 299 -0.44 8.66 -17.49
CA TRP A 299 -0.52 7.32 -18.09
C TRP A 299 0.59 6.96 -19.09
N GLU A 300 1.64 7.77 -19.15
CA GLU A 300 2.82 7.52 -19.99
C GLU A 300 4.10 7.46 -19.14
N TRP A 301 5.07 6.65 -19.56
CA TRP A 301 6.36 6.54 -18.88
C TRP A 301 7.29 7.68 -19.27
N GLN A 302 7.69 8.47 -18.29
CA GLN A 302 8.68 9.53 -18.43
C GLN A 302 10.00 9.09 -17.79
N LEU A 303 11.10 9.13 -18.56
CA LEU A 303 12.44 8.82 -18.03
C LEU A 303 12.90 10.00 -17.16
N ILE A 304 13.13 9.74 -15.87
CA ILE A 304 13.62 10.77 -14.93
C ILE A 304 15.13 10.71 -14.79
N SER A 305 15.70 9.51 -14.86
CA SER A 305 17.12 9.29 -14.60
C SER A 305 17.64 8.16 -15.45
N GLU A 306 18.82 8.38 -16.02
CA GLU A 306 19.63 7.37 -16.70
C GLU A 306 21.06 7.51 -16.23
N ILE A 307 21.65 6.42 -15.75
CA ILE A 307 22.96 6.43 -15.12
C ILE A 307 23.76 5.28 -15.69
N SER A 308 24.93 5.60 -16.26
CA SER A 308 25.93 4.60 -16.60
C SER A 308 26.42 3.94 -15.33
N THR A 309 26.25 2.62 -15.23
CA THR A 309 26.69 1.88 -14.06
C THR A 309 27.92 1.07 -14.40
N ASP A 310 29.07 1.42 -13.81
CA ASP A 310 30.30 0.59 -13.80
C ASP A 310 30.12 -0.62 -12.87
N LEU A 311 28.92 -1.19 -12.78
CA LEU A 311 28.64 -2.45 -12.09
C LEU A 311 29.27 -3.60 -12.89
N THR A 312 30.60 -3.56 -12.93
CA THR A 312 31.57 -4.46 -13.55
C THR A 312 31.72 -5.75 -12.77
N GLU A 313 31.07 -5.85 -11.60
CA GLU A 313 30.85 -7.14 -10.94
C GLU A 313 29.81 -7.95 -11.71
N THR A 314 30.33 -8.67 -12.71
CA THR A 314 29.90 -9.99 -13.18
C THR A 314 28.55 -10.44 -12.61
N TYR A 315 27.51 -10.52 -13.45
CA TYR A 315 26.38 -11.45 -13.27
C TYR A 315 25.94 -11.76 -11.80
N PHE A 316 25.52 -10.77 -11.00
CA PHE A 316 24.89 -11.07 -9.69
C PHE A 316 23.65 -10.22 -9.34
N ASP A 317 22.57 -10.96 -9.04
CA ASP A 317 21.59 -10.92 -7.94
C ASP A 317 21.19 -9.61 -7.23
N TYR A 318 21.14 -8.47 -7.91
CA TYR A 318 20.46 -7.29 -7.34
C TYR A 318 18.95 -7.36 -7.59
N PHE A 319 18.15 -7.05 -6.56
CA PHE A 319 16.70 -6.91 -6.69
C PHE A 319 16.32 -5.46 -6.38
N PRO A 320 15.76 -4.71 -7.35
CA PRO A 320 15.25 -3.37 -7.08
C PRO A 320 14.11 -3.48 -6.07
N LEU A 321 14.17 -2.69 -5.00
CA LEU A 321 13.16 -2.70 -3.95
C LEU A 321 12.24 -1.50 -4.09
N ARG A 322 12.80 -0.29 -4.01
CA ARG A 322 12.03 0.96 -3.92
C ARG A 322 12.92 2.21 -4.09
N VAL A 323 12.35 3.28 -4.66
CA VAL A 323 12.90 4.64 -4.58
C VAL A 323 12.56 5.23 -3.21
N ASP A 324 13.55 5.79 -2.51
CA ASP A 324 13.40 6.36 -1.18
C ASP A 324 12.27 7.40 -1.16
N SER A 325 11.39 7.32 -0.16
CA SER A 325 10.20 8.16 -0.07
C SER A 325 10.49 9.62 0.29
N LEU A 326 11.66 9.88 0.87
CA LEU A 326 12.15 11.20 1.29
C LEU A 326 13.03 11.83 0.22
N ASP A 327 13.74 11.00 -0.53
CA ASP A 327 14.74 11.41 -1.49
C ASP A 327 14.57 10.66 -2.82
N ALA A 328 14.00 11.34 -3.82
CA ALA A 328 13.95 10.87 -5.20
C ALA A 328 15.32 10.50 -5.78
N THR A 329 16.41 10.92 -5.14
CA THR A 329 17.78 10.65 -5.58
C THR A 329 18.35 9.37 -5.00
N THR A 330 17.63 8.62 -4.19
CA THR A 330 18.13 7.36 -3.63
C THR A 330 17.21 6.19 -3.99
N ALA A 331 17.77 5.12 -4.55
CA ALA A 331 17.05 3.86 -4.79
C ALA A 331 17.68 2.71 -3.99
N TYR A 332 16.83 1.89 -3.39
CA TYR A 332 17.23 0.73 -2.60
C TYR A 332 17.21 -0.55 -3.42
N PHE A 333 18.29 -1.30 -3.34
CA PHE A 333 18.47 -2.60 -3.97
C PHE A 333 18.89 -3.63 -2.92
N LEU A 334 18.50 -4.87 -3.13
CA LEU A 334 18.98 -6.00 -2.34
C LEU A 334 20.04 -6.76 -3.12
N SER A 335 21.22 -6.95 -2.56
CA SER A 335 22.20 -7.93 -3.04
C SER A 335 21.87 -9.32 -2.50
N GLN A 336 21.54 -10.33 -3.33
CA GLN A 336 21.43 -11.70 -2.80
C GLN A 336 22.82 -12.27 -2.49
N LYS A 337 23.83 -12.03 -3.32
CA LYS A 337 25.20 -12.51 -3.07
C LYS A 337 25.73 -12.07 -1.71
N HIS A 338 25.56 -10.79 -1.37
CA HIS A 338 26.06 -10.24 -0.12
C HIS A 338 25.03 -10.18 1.00
N GLN A 339 23.77 -10.52 0.72
CA GLN A 339 22.62 -10.39 1.64
C GLN A 339 22.58 -8.99 2.30
N ARG A 340 22.77 -7.94 1.51
CA ARG A 340 22.90 -6.54 1.98
C ARG A 340 22.00 -5.60 1.20
N LEU A 341 21.51 -4.58 1.91
CA LEU A 341 20.86 -3.42 1.30
C LEU A 341 21.93 -2.53 0.68
N ILE A 342 21.68 -2.11 -0.55
CA ILE A 342 22.50 -1.14 -1.27
C ILE A 342 21.63 0.05 -1.61
N ALA A 343 22.14 1.25 -1.35
CA ALA A 343 21.51 2.49 -1.78
C ALA A 343 22.29 3.03 -2.98
N PHE A 344 21.61 3.24 -4.10
CA PHE A 344 22.18 3.91 -5.27
C PHE A 344 21.73 5.35 -5.30
N ASN A 345 22.68 6.26 -5.48
CA ASN A 345 22.35 7.64 -5.80
C ASN A 345 21.95 7.74 -7.27
N LEU A 346 20.70 8.10 -7.52
CA LEU A 346 20.10 8.24 -8.83
C LEU A 346 20.58 9.47 -9.61
N ARG A 347 21.43 10.35 -9.07
CA ARG A 347 21.98 11.49 -9.83
C ARG A 347 23.33 11.19 -10.45
N ASN A 348 24.18 10.47 -9.73
CA ASN A 348 25.58 10.26 -10.12
C ASN A 348 26.00 8.78 -10.13
N GLY A 349 25.08 7.85 -9.83
CA GLY A 349 25.38 6.43 -9.81
C GLY A 349 26.22 5.96 -8.63
N ALA A 350 26.54 6.85 -7.68
CA ALA A 350 27.35 6.49 -6.53
C ALA A 350 26.63 5.41 -5.71
N CYS A 351 27.31 4.28 -5.55
CA CYS A 351 26.87 3.20 -4.69
C CYS A 351 27.22 3.54 -3.24
N LEU A 352 26.19 3.78 -2.42
CA LEU A 352 26.33 3.90 -0.98
C LEU A 352 26.04 2.53 -0.37
N LEU A 353 27.12 1.79 -0.07
CA LEU A 353 27.05 0.57 0.73
C LEU A 353 26.63 0.94 2.16
N ARG A 354 25.33 0.82 2.45
CA ARG A 354 24.84 0.91 3.82
C ARG A 354 25.08 -0.43 4.52
N ALA A 355 26.12 -0.50 5.32
CA ALA A 355 26.30 -1.54 6.30
C ALA A 355 25.32 -1.31 7.48
N CYS A 356 24.58 -2.36 7.81
CA CYS A 356 24.03 -2.65 9.14
C CYS A 356 22.69 -2.05 9.60
N LEU A 357 21.90 -2.98 10.16
CA LEU A 357 21.09 -2.90 11.38
C LEU A 357 21.22 -1.58 12.14
N LEU A 358 20.14 -0.82 12.25
CA LEU A 358 19.97 0.16 13.32
C LEU A 358 18.84 -0.32 14.24
N HIS A 359 19.21 -1.18 15.18
CA HIS A 359 18.54 -1.20 16.48
C HIS A 359 19.08 -0.01 17.28
N SER A 360 18.18 0.60 18.06
CA SER A 360 18.34 1.80 18.89
C SER A 360 18.29 3.16 18.16
N GLY A 361 17.16 3.84 18.31
CA GLY A 361 17.04 5.30 18.18
C GLY A 361 16.69 5.90 16.80
N GLY A 362 16.97 5.21 15.68
CA GLY A 362 16.68 5.70 14.32
C GLY A 362 15.62 4.88 13.56
N PRO A 363 15.33 5.20 12.27
CA PRO A 363 14.50 4.37 11.41
C PRO A 363 15.08 2.96 11.32
N ILE A 364 14.25 1.95 11.58
CA ILE A 364 14.68 0.55 11.78
C ILE A 364 14.56 -0.22 10.47
N LEU A 365 15.68 -0.75 9.97
CA LEU A 365 15.76 -1.68 8.85
C LEU A 365 15.89 -3.12 9.40
N ARG A 366 14.98 -4.05 9.05
CA ARG A 366 14.96 -5.43 9.57
C ARG A 366 15.04 -6.44 8.41
N PHE A 367 15.98 -7.39 8.49
CA PHE A 367 16.29 -8.35 7.42
C PHE A 367 15.88 -9.80 7.78
N LEU A 368 15.29 -10.53 6.83
CA LEU A 368 15.00 -11.98 6.93
C LEU A 368 15.21 -12.67 5.56
N HIS A 369 15.78 -13.89 5.56
CA HIS A 369 16.29 -14.67 4.40
C HIS A 369 15.30 -14.91 3.23
N HIS A 370 15.85 -15.22 2.04
CA HIS A 370 15.15 -15.26 0.74
C HIS A 370 14.88 -16.66 0.15
N PRO A 371 13.72 -16.81 -0.50
CA PRO A 371 13.58 -17.52 -1.78
C PRO A 371 13.14 -16.59 -2.93
N ASN A 372 13.39 -17.02 -4.17
CA ASN A 372 13.04 -16.34 -5.43
C ASN A 372 11.51 -16.11 -5.58
N GLY A 373 11.12 -15.00 -6.21
CA GLY A 373 9.72 -14.73 -6.58
C GLY A 373 8.86 -13.99 -5.53
N SER A 374 9.48 -13.32 -4.55
CA SER A 374 8.75 -12.60 -3.49
C SER A 374 8.25 -11.23 -3.95
N TYR A 375 6.94 -10.99 -3.89
CA TYR A 375 6.32 -9.66 -4.10
C TYR A 375 6.37 -8.83 -2.82
N PHE A 376 6.62 -7.52 -2.96
CA PHE A 376 6.74 -6.58 -1.86
C PHE A 376 5.62 -5.54 -1.89
N TYR A 377 4.78 -5.52 -0.86
CA TYR A 377 3.71 -4.53 -0.71
C TYR A 377 4.22 -3.29 0.01
N SER A 378 3.87 -2.12 -0.50
CA SER A 378 4.09 -0.87 0.20
C SER A 378 2.86 -0.58 1.08
N PHE A 379 3.03 -0.59 2.39
CA PHE A 379 2.05 -0.07 3.33
C PHE A 379 2.49 1.32 3.79
N VAL A 380 1.70 2.34 3.49
CA VAL A 380 2.02 3.75 3.78
C VAL A 380 0.93 4.32 4.68
N LEU A 381 1.33 4.91 5.80
CA LEU A 381 0.39 5.66 6.62
C LEU A 381 0.10 7.02 5.99
N PRO A 382 -1.13 7.51 6.07
CA PRO A 382 -1.45 8.83 5.58
C PRO A 382 -0.87 9.94 6.48
N GLN A 383 -0.99 11.20 6.05
CA GLN A 383 -0.62 12.34 6.89
C GLN A 383 -1.56 12.56 8.07
N TRP A 384 -2.78 12.02 7.99
CA TRP A 384 -3.81 12.18 9.00
C TRP A 384 -4.52 10.85 9.27
N LEU A 385 -4.92 10.61 10.52
CA LEU A 385 -5.68 9.41 10.86
C LEU A 385 -7.15 9.54 10.45
N TYR A 386 -7.53 8.83 9.40
CA TYR A 386 -8.92 8.82 8.92
C TYR A 386 -9.76 7.77 9.65
N ARG A 387 -11.03 8.14 9.86
CA ARG A 387 -12.08 7.15 10.07
C ARG A 387 -12.36 6.41 8.76
N LEU A 388 -12.72 5.14 8.85
CA LEU A 388 -13.15 4.39 7.68
C LEU A 388 -14.44 5.01 7.10
N PRO A 389 -14.49 5.31 5.78
CA PRO A 389 -15.73 5.72 5.13
C PRO A 389 -16.82 4.68 5.31
N ARG A 390 -18.03 5.12 5.67
CA ARG A 390 -19.22 4.28 5.82
C ARG A 390 -20.37 4.89 5.03
N GLN A 391 -21.38 4.09 4.71
CA GLN A 391 -22.63 4.63 4.19
C GLN A 391 -23.19 5.68 5.16
N HIS A 392 -23.75 6.76 4.62
CA HIS A 392 -24.45 7.77 5.41
C HIS A 392 -25.57 7.10 6.24
N GLY A 393 -25.39 7.05 7.56
CA GLY A 393 -26.37 6.53 8.51
C GLY A 393 -25.85 5.49 9.51
N GLU A 394 -24.71 4.85 9.25
CA GLU A 394 -24.11 3.91 10.21
C GLU A 394 -23.38 4.67 11.34
N LYS A 395 -23.93 4.61 12.56
CA LYS A 395 -23.28 5.16 13.76
C LYS A 395 -22.02 4.37 14.09
N SER A 396 -21.02 5.09 14.60
CA SER A 396 -19.82 4.49 15.17
C SER A 396 -20.19 3.49 16.27
N VAL A 397 -19.68 2.26 16.18
CA VAL A 397 -19.42 1.45 17.36
C VAL A 397 -17.93 1.61 17.58
N ASP A 398 -17.56 2.56 18.43
CA ASP A 398 -16.18 2.73 18.88
C ASP A 398 -15.81 1.44 19.62
N ILE A 399 -14.99 0.59 19.00
CA ILE A 399 -14.30 -0.48 19.71
C ILE A 399 -12.89 0.06 19.93
N ILE A 400 -12.69 0.53 21.17
CA ILE A 400 -11.42 1.00 21.74
C ILE A 400 -10.35 -0.09 21.62
#